data_AF-A0A1Q7NIG7-F1
#
_entry.id   AF-A0A1Q7NIG7-F1
#
_cell.length_a   1.000
_cell.length_b   1.000
_cell.length_c   1.000
_cell.angle_alpha   90.00
_cell.angle_beta   90.00
_cell.angle_gamma   90.00
#
_symmetry.space_group_name_H-M   'P 1'
#
loop_
_entity.id
_entity.type
_entity.pdbx_description
1 polymer ?
#
loop_
_entity_poly.entity_id
_entity_poly.type
_entity_poly.pdbx_seq_one_letter_code
_entity_poly.pdbx_strand_id
1 'polypeptide(L)'
;MNEAEMNSGIEIPHSQVRLEDGVLHADRAETEFVKAMTHELRTPLNVVIGLCQFLKRDRKTPLQPMQRDAVDRMERNARSLLLTVNHLIGCLRSGHFE
;
A
#
# COMPACT_ATOMS: atom_id res chain seq x y z
N MET A 1 53.38 22.60 32.92
CA MET A 1 52.43 21.73 32.19
C MET A 1 51.17 21.70 33.03
N ASN A 2 50.12 22.37 32.56
CA ASN A 2 48.85 22.52 33.28
C ASN A 2 47.82 21.59 32.61
N GLU A 3 46.98 20.92 33.40
CA GLU A 3 45.99 19.91 32.98
C GLU A 3 44.87 20.43 32.06
N ALA A 4 45.04 21.60 31.44
CA ALA A 4 44.05 22.30 30.64
C ALA A 4 44.07 21.94 29.14
N GLU A 5 44.96 21.05 28.68
CA GLU A 5 45.04 20.62 27.27
C GLU A 5 44.37 19.28 26.98
N MET A 6 43.54 18.75 27.89
CA MET A 6 42.74 17.55 27.63
C MET A 6 41.27 17.90 27.30
N ASN A 7 41.06 18.92 26.46
CA ASN A 7 39.76 19.19 25.86
C ASN A 7 39.80 18.85 24.36
N SER A 8 39.72 17.56 24.05
CA SER A 8 39.32 17.07 22.73
C SER A 8 38.33 15.92 22.88
N GLY A 9 37.42 16.05 23.85
CA GLY A 9 36.24 15.20 23.93
C GLY A 9 35.30 15.60 22.82
N ILE A 10 35.26 14.79 21.77
CA ILE A 10 34.26 14.86 20.70
C ILE A 10 32.88 14.85 21.37
N GLU A 11 32.21 16.00 21.42
CA GLU A 11 30.77 16.05 21.69
C GLU A 11 30.06 15.38 20.51
N ILE A 12 29.79 14.08 20.63
CA ILE A 12 28.85 13.42 19.74
C ILE A 12 27.44 13.83 20.20
N PRO A 13 26.64 14.54 19.40
CA PRO A 13 25.29 14.90 19.78
C PRO A 13 24.40 13.64 19.78
N HIS A 14 24.32 12.96 20.93
CA HIS A 14 23.55 11.72 21.07
C HIS A 14 22.02 11.94 21.15
N SER A 15 21.54 13.18 21.10
CA SER A 15 20.10 13.51 21.20
C SER A 15 19.38 13.63 19.85
N GLN A 16 20.08 13.98 18.76
CA GLN A 16 19.46 14.15 17.43
C GLN A 16 19.23 12.80 16.71
N VAL A 17 20.21 11.89 16.77
CA VAL A 17 20.17 10.60 16.08
C VAL A 17 18.98 9.73 16.52
N ARG A 18 18.62 9.76 17.82
CA ARG A 18 17.53 8.92 18.36
C ARG A 18 16.13 9.35 17.92
N LEU A 19 15.95 10.64 17.62
CA LEU A 19 14.68 11.17 17.11
C LEU A 19 14.52 10.88 15.62
N GLU A 20 15.60 11.04 14.85
CA GLU A 20 15.64 10.71 13.42
C GLU A 20 15.40 9.21 13.17
N ASP A 21 16.01 8.34 13.97
CA ASP A 21 15.78 6.90 13.91
C ASP A 21 14.30 6.56 14.16
N GLY A 22 13.68 7.16 15.18
CA GLY A 22 12.27 6.93 15.52
C GLY A 22 11.30 7.33 14.41
N VAL A 23 11.54 8.46 13.75
CA VAL A 23 10.73 8.94 12.61
C VAL A 23 10.91 8.02 11.40
N LEU A 24 12.15 7.64 11.06
CA LEU A 24 12.43 6.73 9.95
C LEU A 24 11.84 5.33 10.18
N HIS A 25 11.79 4.86 11.43
CA HIS A 25 11.15 3.60 11.78
C HIS A 25 9.62 3.67 11.65
N ALA A 26 9.00 4.80 12.01
CA ALA A 26 7.57 5.02 11.84
C ALA A 26 7.16 5.02 10.35
N ASP A 27 7.88 5.78 9.51
CA ASP A 27 7.61 5.86 8.06
C ASP A 27 7.76 4.50 7.36
N ARG A 28 8.79 3.73 7.75
CA ARG A 28 9.00 2.37 7.22
C ARG A 28 7.90 1.40 7.65
N ALA A 29 7.48 1.46 8.91
CA ALA A 29 6.40 0.61 9.42
C ALA A 29 5.07 0.91 8.73
N GLU A 30 4.76 2.19 8.49
CA GLU A 30 3.54 2.61 7.77
C GLU A 30 3.57 2.14 6.31
N THR A 31 4.71 2.26 5.64
CA THR A 31 4.89 1.81 4.25
C THR A 31 4.73 0.30 4.11
N GLU A 32 5.31 -0.49 5.02
CA GLU A 32 5.19 -1.96 4.98
C GLU A 32 3.79 -2.44 5.38
N PHE A 33 3.10 -1.75 6.29
CA PHE A 33 1.70 -2.04 6.62
C PHE A 33 0.78 -1.85 5.40
N VAL A 34 0.88 -0.70 4.73
CA VAL A 34 0.08 -0.38 3.53
C VAL A 34 0.36 -1.36 2.39
N LYS A 35 1.63 -1.76 2.23
CA LYS A 35 2.04 -2.77 1.25
C LYS A 35 1.44 -4.15 1.58
N ALA A 36 1.51 -4.59 2.83
CA ALA A 36 0.91 -5.85 3.26
C ALA A 36 -0.61 -5.87 3.01
N MET A 37 -1.32 -4.83 3.44
CA MET A 37 -2.76 -4.66 3.18
C MET A 37 -3.09 -4.73 1.69
N THR A 38 -2.27 -4.14 0.83
CA THR A 38 -2.47 -4.21 -0.63
C THR A 38 -2.37 -5.63 -1.15
N HIS A 39 -1.35 -6.37 -0.72
CA HIS A 39 -1.19 -7.76 -1.14
C HIS A 39 -2.39 -8.61 -0.69
N GLU A 40 -2.89 -8.36 0.52
CA GLU A 40 -4.08 -9.00 1.04
C GLU A 40 -5.37 -8.59 0.31
N LEU A 41 -5.48 -7.35 -0.18
CA LEU A 41 -6.63 -6.87 -0.95
C LEU A 41 -6.61 -7.30 -2.42
N ARG A 42 -5.43 -7.47 -3.03
CA ARG A 42 -5.27 -7.96 -4.41
C ARG A 42 -5.89 -9.33 -4.60
N THR A 43 -5.69 -10.23 -3.65
CA THR A 43 -6.18 -11.61 -3.70
C THR A 43 -7.71 -11.70 -3.78
N PRO A 44 -8.51 -11.15 -2.83
CA PRO A 44 -9.96 -11.19 -2.89
C PRO A 44 -10.52 -10.41 -4.09
N LEU A 45 -9.90 -9.29 -4.50
CA LEU A 45 -10.35 -8.56 -5.69
C LEU A 45 -10.14 -9.35 -6.98
N ASN A 46 -9.00 -10.03 -7.11
CA ASN A 46 -8.76 -10.92 -8.24
C ASN A 46 -9.73 -12.12 -8.25
N VAL A 47 -10.10 -12.65 -7.08
CA VAL A 47 -11.14 -13.68 -6.98
C VAL A 47 -12.49 -13.13 -7.47
N VAL A 48 -12.92 -11.95 -7.04
CA VAL A 48 -14.18 -11.32 -7.51
C VAL A 48 -14.17 -11.11 -9.02
N ILE A 49 -13.08 -10.58 -9.58
CA ILE A 49 -12.91 -10.40 -11.02
C ILE A 49 -12.98 -11.75 -11.75
N GLY A 50 -12.30 -12.78 -11.23
CA GLY A 50 -12.31 -14.13 -11.78
C GLY A 50 -13.69 -14.76 -11.77
N LEU A 51 -14.46 -14.59 -10.68
CA LEU A 51 -15.84 -15.05 -10.58
C LEU A 51 -16.75 -14.34 -11.59
N CYS A 52 -16.61 -13.02 -11.75
CA CYS A 52 -17.36 -12.27 -12.77
C CYS A 52 -17.05 -12.80 -14.18
N GLN A 53 -15.78 -13.04 -14.50
CA GLN A 53 -15.37 -13.59 -15.79
C GLN A 53 -15.87 -15.02 -16.00
N PHE A 54 -15.85 -15.84 -14.95
CA PHE A 54 -16.36 -17.21 -14.97
C PHE A 54 -17.86 -17.21 -15.30
N LEU A 55 -18.67 -16.43 -14.58
CA LEU A 55 -20.10 -16.31 -14.82
C LEU A 55 -20.42 -15.81 -16.23
N LYS A 56 -19.65 -14.85 -16.74
CA LYS A 56 -19.82 -14.32 -18.11
C LYS A 56 -19.48 -15.32 -19.22
N ARG A 57 -18.67 -16.34 -18.92
CA ARG A 57 -18.21 -17.36 -19.88
C ARG A 57 -19.09 -18.62 -19.89
N ASP A 58 -19.99 -18.79 -18.92
CA ASP A 58 -20.88 -19.95 -18.88
C ASP A 58 -21.84 -19.94 -20.09
N ARG A 59 -21.69 -20.94 -20.96
CA ARG A 59 -22.54 -21.14 -22.14
C ARG A 59 -23.75 -22.04 -21.85
N LYS A 60 -23.70 -22.84 -20.77
CA LYS A 60 -24.81 -23.73 -20.39
C LYS A 60 -25.90 -22.94 -19.67
N THR A 61 -25.49 -21.97 -18.84
CA THR A 61 -26.41 -21.11 -18.09
C THR A 61 -26.07 -19.65 -18.36
N PRO A 62 -26.42 -19.11 -19.55
CA PRO A 62 -26.10 -17.73 -19.87
C PRO A 62 -26.83 -16.76 -18.94
N LEU A 63 -26.13 -15.70 -18.52
CA LEU A 63 -26.70 -14.62 -17.73
C LEU A 63 -27.82 -13.91 -18.51
N GLN A 64 -28.95 -13.67 -17.85
CA GLN A 64 -29.99 -12.77 -18.35
C GLN A 64 -29.44 -11.35 -18.52
N PRO A 65 -30.01 -10.50 -19.41
CA PRO A 65 -29.47 -9.17 -19.68
C PRO A 65 -29.20 -8.32 -18.42
N MET A 66 -30.13 -8.29 -17.46
CA MET A 66 -29.95 -7.56 -16.20
C MET A 66 -28.83 -8.15 -15.32
N GLN A 67 -28.69 -9.47 -15.30
CA GLN A 67 -27.62 -10.14 -14.54
C GLN A 67 -26.26 -9.87 -15.19
N ARG A 68 -26.18 -9.86 -16.52
CA ARG A 68 -24.97 -9.52 -17.26
C ARG A 68 -24.53 -8.08 -16.95
N ASP A 69 -25.45 -7.11 -16.98
CA ASP A 69 -25.13 -5.72 -16.62
C ASP A 69 -24.62 -5.61 -15.17
N ALA A 70 -25.29 -6.29 -14.23
CA ALA A 70 -24.85 -6.33 -12.83
C ALA A 70 -23.44 -6.92 -12.69
N VAL A 71 -23.14 -8.04 -13.36
CA VAL A 71 -21.81 -8.66 -13.35
C VAL A 71 -20.76 -7.77 -14.02
N ASP A 72 -21.09 -7.11 -15.12
CA ASP A 72 -20.20 -6.15 -15.79
C ASP A 72 -19.92 -4.93 -14.90
N ARG A 73 -20.89 -4.48 -14.10
CA ARG A 73 -20.68 -3.43 -13.09
C ARG A 73 -19.81 -3.93 -11.95
N MET A 74 -20.04 -5.13 -11.43
CA MET A 74 -19.21 -5.72 -10.37
C MET A 74 -17.75 -5.86 -10.82
N GLU A 75 -17.51 -6.39 -12.02
CA GLU A 75 -16.16 -6.53 -12.58
C GLU A 75 -15.46 -5.17 -12.73
N ARG A 76 -16.15 -4.17 -13.29
CA ARG A 76 -15.61 -2.80 -13.44
C ARG A 76 -15.26 -2.18 -12.09
N ASN A 77 -16.14 -2.27 -11.10
CA ASN A 77 -15.88 -1.71 -9.77
C ASN A 77 -14.71 -2.41 -9.06
N ALA A 78 -14.60 -3.74 -9.16
CA ALA A 78 -13.48 -4.48 -8.57
C ALA A 78 -12.13 -4.07 -9.20
N ARG A 79 -12.10 -3.86 -10.53
CA ARG A 79 -10.90 -3.35 -11.23
C ARG A 79 -10.57 -1.92 -10.84
N SER A 80 -11.57 -1.04 -10.75
CA SER A 80 -11.37 0.34 -10.30
C SER A 80 -10.83 0.38 -8.88
N LEU A 81 -11.38 -0.43 -7.96
CA LEU A 81 -10.89 -0.49 -6.59
C LEU A 81 -9.44 -0.98 -6.52
N LEU A 82 -9.10 -2.01 -7.30
CA LEU A 82 -7.72 -2.49 -7.42
C LEU A 82 -6.76 -1.38 -7.89
N LEU A 83 -7.18 -0.57 -8.87
CA LEU A 83 -6.41 0.57 -9.36
C LEU A 83 -6.25 1.66 -8.28
N THR A 84 -7.34 2.04 -7.62
CA THR A 84 -7.32 3.03 -6.53
C THR A 84 -6.41 2.60 -5.40
N VAL A 85 -6.49 1.34 -4.98
CA VAL A 85 -5.58 0.79 -3.96
C VAL A 85 -4.13 0.88 -4.42
N ASN A 86 -3.83 0.52 -5.68
CA ASN A 86 -2.47 0.64 -6.21
C ASN A 86 -1.97 2.10 -6.26
N HIS A 87 -2.84 3.06 -6.63
CA HIS A 87 -2.50 4.48 -6.66
C HIS A 87 -2.22 5.05 -5.27
N LEU A 88 -3.04 4.72 -4.27
CA LEU A 88 -2.86 5.18 -2.89
C LEU A 88 -1.46 4.84 -2.35
N ILE A 89 -0.99 3.62 -2.62
CA ILE A 89 0.36 3.21 -2.22
C ILE A 89 1.44 3.98 -2.99
N GLY A 90 1.19 4.25 -4.28
CA GLY A 90 2.07 5.05 -5.11
C GLY A 90 2.33 6.39 -4.45
N CYS A 91 1.26 7.12 -4.10
CA CYS A 91 1.31 8.41 -3.41
C CYS A 91 2.05 8.33 -2.07
N LEU A 92 1.73 7.33 -1.24
CA LEU A 92 2.37 7.12 0.07
C LEU A 92 3.87 6.84 -0.05
N ARG A 93 4.32 6.17 -1.11
CA ARG A 93 5.75 5.92 -1.36
C ARG A 93 6.48 7.11 -1.95
N SER A 94 5.81 7.93 -2.77
CA SER A 94 6.42 9.08 -3.43
C SER A 94 6.38 10.37 -2.60
N GLY A 95 5.71 10.36 -1.44
CA GLY A 95 5.53 11.55 -0.59
C GLY A 95 4.77 12.68 -1.28
N HIS A 96 4.11 12.40 -2.40
CA HIS A 96 3.35 13.37 -3.19
C HIS A 96 1.86 13.09 -3.01
N PHE A 97 1.22 13.96 -2.24
CA PHE A 97 -0.22 14.17 -2.24
C PHE A 97 -0.47 15.41 -3.10
N GLU A 98 -0.71 15.23 -4.41
CA GLU A 98 -1.24 16.28 -5.30
C GLU A 98 -2.63 15.90 -5.80
#